data_AF-A0A401GAG4-F1
#
_entry.id   AF-A0A401GAG4-F1
#
_cell.length_a   1.000
_cell.length_b   1.000
_cell.length_c   1.000
_cell.angle_alpha   90.00
_cell.angle_beta   90.00
_cell.angle_gamma   90.00
#
_symmetry.space_group_name_H-M   'P 1'
#
loop_
_entity.id
_entity.type
_entity.pdbx_description
1 polymer ?
#
loop_
_entity_poly.entity_id
_entity_poly.type
_entity_poly.pdbx_seq_one_letter_code
_entity_poly.pdbx_strand_id
1 'polypeptide(L)'
;MVNNAPLILHLVRQLSDSEQSPEQPVRERIVSQPCLLARLPSVAFLQREAEQLAPQAVMRELRHSASAATLALDSHEDVQSETETEASPISPQKDHKFKALVSMISSIAPSARHTSLQKGTETGTTKLKKDPEPWEVFRAIEKKDVMYLMEVRDRAFHLLLRYHGGVTPIVHAMRIGKSHQDVAIVLLGAFSRYVNHLEDEDFSLPATKEYLGLLRINLGLAIDLGLQTSQPDLIPSFLQTLVMSEGEQWVKKTSGYIARLLRDKGAKPVEAAETAVRTFATAQLKHAEMIIALEDYIANAATDLLMMGAWLCALDKIDGQPISSYLFARDDRVYKMFDELLFKSRYAVRSLGRRLQWQFRVLRHVMEGQKLSFRGKLTFLADEFDCGPDREINYDGYASS
;
A
#
# COMPACT_ATOMS: atom_id res chain seq x y z
N MET A 1 -39.42 48.14 47.12
CA MET A 1 -40.17 47.06 47.81
C MET A 1 -39.82 45.76 47.11
N VAL A 2 -39.07 44.89 47.76
CA VAL A 2 -38.56 43.65 47.14
C VAL A 2 -39.61 42.56 47.32
N ASN A 3 -40.00 41.93 46.21
CA ASN A 3 -41.03 40.91 46.16
C ASN A 3 -40.43 39.55 46.60
N ASN A 4 -40.76 39.14 47.82
CA ASN A 4 -40.28 37.88 48.42
C ASN A 4 -41.21 36.68 48.12
N ALA A 5 -42.21 36.84 47.25
CA ALA A 5 -43.13 35.76 46.88
C ALA A 5 -42.46 34.45 46.41
N PRO A 6 -41.38 34.44 45.60
CA PRO A 6 -40.80 33.18 45.16
C PRO A 6 -40.08 32.43 46.30
N LEU A 7 -39.55 33.15 47.28
CA LEU A 7 -38.84 32.59 48.42
C LEU A 7 -39.81 31.97 49.44
N ILE A 8 -40.98 32.57 49.60
CA ILE A 8 -42.08 32.03 50.42
C ILE A 8 -42.66 30.76 49.76
N LEU A 9 -42.85 30.76 48.44
CA LEU A 9 -43.34 29.56 47.73
C LEU A 9 -42.35 28.38 47.82
N HIS A 10 -41.04 28.65 47.83
CA HIS A 10 -40.04 27.60 48.01
C HIS A 10 -40.07 27.02 49.44
N LEU A 11 -40.22 27.87 50.46
CA LEU A 11 -40.30 27.42 51.87
C LEU A 11 -41.57 26.63 52.16
N VAL A 12 -42.71 27.06 51.60
CA VAL A 12 -43.97 26.31 51.72
C VAL A 12 -43.86 24.92 51.09
N ARG A 13 -43.16 24.79 49.96
CA ARG A 13 -42.96 23.47 49.32
C ARG A 13 -42.08 22.53 50.16
N GLN A 14 -41.05 23.06 50.81
CA GLN A 14 -40.18 22.25 51.69
C GLN A 14 -40.85 21.84 53.00
N LEU A 15 -41.77 22.65 53.53
CA LEU A 15 -42.50 22.32 54.75
C LEU A 15 -43.64 21.32 54.50
N SER A 16 -44.23 21.31 53.30
CA SER A 16 -45.27 20.35 52.91
C SER A 16 -44.76 18.93 52.67
N ASP A 17 -43.47 18.76 52.37
CA ASP A 17 -42.86 17.46 52.06
C ASP A 17 -42.33 16.73 53.32
N SER A 18 -42.57 17.25 54.53
CA SER A 18 -41.95 16.73 55.77
C SER A 18 -42.80 15.72 56.57
N GLU A 19 -43.98 15.31 56.09
CA GLU A 19 -44.81 14.30 56.77
C GLU A 19 -45.32 13.19 55.84
N GLN A 20 -44.44 12.61 55.02
CA GLN A 20 -44.65 11.25 54.51
C GLN A 20 -43.32 10.51 54.51
N SER A 21 -43.16 9.58 55.45
CA SER A 21 -42.13 8.54 55.36
C SER A 21 -42.15 7.97 53.94
N PRO A 22 -41.03 7.94 53.21
CA PRO A 22 -40.99 7.21 51.96
C PRO A 22 -41.12 5.73 52.34
N GLU A 23 -42.30 5.16 52.12
CA GLU A 23 -42.40 3.71 51.94
C GLU A 23 -41.38 3.36 50.86
N GLN A 24 -40.31 2.70 51.28
CA GLN A 24 -39.30 2.21 50.35
C GLN A 24 -40.04 1.38 49.30
N PRO A 25 -39.84 1.62 48.00
CA PRO A 25 -40.45 0.77 47.00
C PRO A 25 -39.96 -0.64 47.28
N VAL A 26 -40.88 -1.52 47.69
CA VAL A 26 -40.62 -2.95 47.81
C VAL A 26 -40.15 -3.37 46.43
N ARG A 27 -38.85 -3.63 46.29
CA ARG A 27 -38.28 -4.12 45.03
C ARG A 27 -39.05 -5.37 44.65
N GLU A 28 -39.87 -5.28 43.60
CA GLU A 28 -40.46 -6.46 42.99
C GLU A 28 -39.32 -7.43 42.67
N ARG A 29 -39.42 -8.66 43.18
CA ARG A 29 -38.50 -9.71 42.80
C ARG A 29 -38.67 -9.92 41.30
N ILE A 30 -37.62 -9.57 40.55
CA ILE A 30 -37.50 -9.91 39.14
C ILE A 30 -37.63 -11.43 39.04
N VAL A 31 -38.75 -11.89 38.47
CA VAL A 31 -38.93 -13.29 38.13
C VAL A 31 -37.97 -13.56 36.97
N SER A 32 -36.86 -14.25 37.26
CA SER A 32 -35.91 -14.67 36.25
C SER A 32 -36.61 -15.62 35.29
N GLN A 33 -37.04 -15.11 34.14
CA GLN A 33 -37.44 -15.97 33.03
C GLN A 33 -36.19 -16.77 32.63
N PRO A 34 -36.26 -18.11 32.53
CA PRO A 34 -35.15 -18.91 32.04
C PRO A 34 -34.91 -18.55 30.57
N CYS A 35 -34.00 -17.62 30.31
CA CYS A 35 -33.49 -17.39 28.98
C CYS A 35 -32.44 -18.47 28.70
N LEU A 36 -32.60 -19.17 27.57
CA LEU A 36 -31.54 -20.00 27.04
C LEU A 36 -30.38 -19.05 26.74
N LEU A 37 -29.27 -19.20 27.46
CA LEU A 37 -28.02 -18.50 27.17
C LEU A 37 -27.74 -18.72 25.68
N ALA A 38 -27.54 -17.62 24.95
CA ALA A 38 -27.10 -17.70 23.56
C ALA A 38 -25.95 -18.71 23.49
N ARG A 39 -26.03 -19.66 22.55
CA ARG A 39 -25.01 -20.70 22.40
C ARG A 39 -23.65 -20.02 22.42
N LEU A 40 -22.79 -20.48 23.33
CA LEU A 40 -21.42 -20.03 23.37
C LEU A 40 -20.82 -20.19 21.97
N PRO A 41 -19.98 -19.24 21.52
CA PRO A 41 -19.27 -19.37 20.26
C PRO A 41 -18.58 -20.73 20.20
N SER A 42 -18.53 -21.32 18.99
CA SER A 42 -17.86 -22.61 18.83
C SER A 42 -16.39 -22.48 19.21
N VAL A 43 -15.80 -23.57 19.71
CA VAL A 43 -14.37 -23.61 20.06
C VAL A 43 -13.50 -23.19 18.86
N ALA A 44 -13.90 -23.55 17.63
CA ALA A 44 -13.23 -23.12 16.41
C ALA A 44 -13.26 -21.60 16.18
N PHE A 45 -14.36 -20.93 16.54
CA PHE A 45 -14.46 -19.47 16.47
C PHE A 45 -13.53 -18.82 17.49
N LEU A 46 -13.57 -19.27 18.75
CA LEU A 46 -12.70 -18.77 19.81
C LEU A 46 -11.21 -19.00 19.50
N GLN A 47 -10.87 -20.15 18.91
CA GLN A 47 -9.50 -20.47 18.54
C GLN A 47 -8.99 -19.60 17.39
N ARG A 48 -9.81 -19.35 16.36
CA ARG A 48 -9.47 -18.43 15.27
C ARG A 48 -9.30 -17.00 15.76
N GLU A 49 -10.18 -16.55 16.64
CA GLU A 49 -10.10 -15.21 17.24
C GLU A 49 -8.89 -15.09 18.17
N ALA A 50 -8.59 -16.12 18.96
CA ALA A 50 -7.39 -16.20 19.78
C ALA A 50 -6.11 -16.18 18.93
N GLU A 51 -6.05 -16.92 17.82
CA GLU A 51 -4.90 -16.91 16.90
C GLU A 51 -4.68 -15.53 16.26
N GLN A 52 -5.74 -14.76 16.01
CA GLN A 52 -5.63 -13.39 15.48
C GLN A 52 -5.24 -12.36 16.54
N LEU A 53 -5.80 -12.45 17.75
CA LEU A 53 -5.65 -11.43 18.80
C LEU A 53 -4.51 -11.70 19.77
N ALA A 54 -4.15 -12.97 20.03
CA ALA A 54 -3.08 -13.33 20.96
C ALA A 54 -1.71 -12.73 20.59
N PRO A 55 -1.26 -12.72 19.31
CA PRO A 55 0.03 -12.10 18.95
C PRO A 55 0.02 -10.59 19.24
N GLN A 56 -1.12 -9.94 19.01
CA GLN A 56 -1.29 -8.51 19.25
C GLN A 56 -1.33 -8.18 20.75
N ALA A 57 -1.99 -9.02 21.54
CA ALA A 57 -2.05 -8.89 22.99
C ALA A 57 -0.68 -9.11 23.64
N VAL A 58 0.04 -10.16 23.23
CA VAL A 58 1.42 -10.44 23.71
C VAL A 58 2.36 -9.29 23.36
N MET A 59 2.29 -8.74 22.13
CA MET A 59 3.09 -7.57 21.77
C MET A 59 2.71 -6.32 22.59
N ARG A 60 1.43 -6.12 22.91
CA ARG A 60 0.97 -5.01 23.75
C ARG A 60 1.47 -5.17 25.18
N GLU A 61 1.43 -6.38 25.72
CA GLU A 61 1.89 -6.69 27.08
C GLU A 61 3.41 -6.61 27.21
N LEU A 62 4.17 -7.09 26.22
CA LEU A 62 5.63 -6.91 26.15
C LEU A 62 6.02 -5.42 26.10
N ARG A 63 5.20 -4.56 25.48
CA ARG A 63 5.40 -3.10 25.49
C ARG A 63 5.10 -2.49 26.86
N HIS A 64 4.11 -2.99 27.58
CA HIS A 64 3.79 -2.53 28.94
C HIS A 64 4.82 -3.04 29.98
N SER A 65 5.32 -4.27 29.85
CA SER A 65 6.34 -4.82 30.75
C SER A 65 7.73 -4.24 30.48
N ALA A 66 8.09 -3.94 29.22
CA ALA A 66 9.34 -3.24 28.91
C ALA A 66 9.37 -1.80 29.46
N SER A 67 8.21 -1.14 29.57
CA SER A 67 8.08 0.18 30.20
C SER A 67 8.06 0.14 31.74
N ALA A 68 7.79 -1.03 32.35
CA ALA A 68 7.86 -1.22 33.80
C ALA A 68 9.25 -1.73 34.25
N ALA A 69 9.93 -2.51 33.41
CA ALA A 69 11.28 -3.03 33.68
C ALA A 69 12.37 -1.96 33.59
N THR A 70 12.12 -0.84 32.90
CA THR A 70 13.07 0.30 32.81
C THR A 70 13.19 1.11 34.11
N LEU A 71 12.36 0.85 35.12
CA LEU A 71 12.48 1.45 36.46
C LEU A 71 13.15 0.53 37.50
N ALA A 72 13.55 -0.70 37.14
CA ALA A 72 13.95 -1.71 38.13
C ALA A 72 15.28 -2.44 37.88
N LEU A 73 16.08 -2.09 36.88
CA LEU A 73 17.34 -2.78 36.60
C LEU A 73 18.49 -1.81 36.32
N ASP A 74 19.00 -1.24 37.42
CA ASP A 74 20.36 -0.73 37.50
C ASP A 74 21.13 -1.67 38.44
N SER A 75 21.59 -2.82 37.93
CA SER A 75 22.68 -3.65 38.50
C SER A 75 22.92 -4.97 37.72
N HIS A 76 24.19 -5.16 37.35
CA HIS A 76 24.92 -6.40 37.03
C HIS A 76 24.86 -7.07 35.64
N GLU A 77 25.98 -6.88 34.92
CA GLU A 77 26.91 -7.81 34.23
C GLU A 77 26.46 -9.18 33.67
N ASP A 78 26.90 -9.39 32.41
CA ASP A 78 27.41 -10.59 31.71
C ASP A 78 26.68 -11.96 31.79
N VAL A 79 26.44 -12.55 30.60
CA VAL A 79 26.99 -13.85 30.14
C VAL A 79 26.35 -14.29 28.81
N GLN A 80 27.21 -14.76 27.89
CA GLN A 80 26.92 -15.44 26.62
C GLN A 80 26.21 -16.80 26.81
N SER A 81 25.35 -17.21 25.87
CA SER A 81 25.48 -18.51 25.19
C SER A 81 24.37 -18.81 24.17
N GLU A 82 24.83 -19.47 23.12
CA GLU A 82 24.16 -20.14 22.01
C GLU A 82 23.22 -21.26 22.49
N THR A 83 22.14 -21.57 21.76
CA THR A 83 21.95 -22.91 21.15
C THR A 83 20.80 -22.95 20.14
N GLU A 84 21.06 -23.72 19.08
CA GLU A 84 20.19 -24.21 18.02
C GLU A 84 19.03 -25.07 18.55
N THR A 85 17.87 -25.11 17.88
CA THR A 85 17.27 -26.38 17.39
C THR A 85 16.14 -26.17 16.37
N GLU A 86 16.10 -27.13 15.45
CA GLU A 86 15.21 -27.36 14.33
C GLU A 86 13.71 -27.49 14.68
N ALA A 87 12.84 -27.10 13.73
CA ALA A 87 11.65 -27.89 13.33
C ALA A 87 10.90 -27.23 12.13
N SER A 88 10.98 -27.88 10.96
CA SER A 88 9.84 -27.99 10.01
C SER A 88 8.90 -29.11 10.50
N PRO A 89 7.64 -29.32 10.02
CA PRO A 89 7.13 -29.05 8.67
C PRO A 89 5.61 -28.68 8.55
N ILE A 90 5.16 -28.55 7.30
CA ILE A 90 3.85 -28.94 6.72
C ILE A 90 3.21 -27.82 5.89
N SER A 91 3.29 -28.00 4.57
CA SER A 91 2.58 -27.26 3.52
C SER A 91 1.28 -28.00 3.15
N PRO A 92 0.17 -27.30 2.86
CA PRO A 92 -0.88 -27.83 2.01
C PRO A 92 -0.71 -27.27 0.58
N GLN A 93 -0.36 -28.19 -0.33
CA GLN A 93 -0.33 -27.98 -1.77
C GLN A 93 -1.75 -27.81 -2.32
N LYS A 94 -1.97 -26.73 -3.07
CA LYS A 94 -2.69 -26.63 -4.35
C LYS A 94 -2.38 -25.23 -4.93
N ASP A 95 -2.11 -25.16 -6.24
CA ASP A 95 -1.75 -23.96 -7.05
C ASP A 95 -0.26 -23.69 -7.38
N HIS A 96 0.60 -24.72 -7.41
CA HIS A 96 2.02 -24.53 -7.76
C HIS A 96 2.40 -24.54 -9.25
N LYS A 97 1.49 -24.85 -10.18
CA LYS A 97 1.85 -24.91 -11.62
C LYS A 97 1.92 -23.54 -12.31
N PHE A 98 1.25 -22.52 -11.77
CA PHE A 98 1.11 -21.21 -12.43
C PHE A 98 2.13 -20.16 -11.93
N LYS A 99 2.45 -20.16 -10.63
CA LYS A 99 3.54 -19.33 -10.08
C LYS A 99 4.90 -19.71 -10.65
N ALA A 100 5.11 -20.97 -11.03
CA ALA A 100 6.34 -21.44 -11.63
C ALA A 100 6.65 -20.75 -12.98
N LEU A 101 5.66 -20.58 -13.87
CA LEU A 101 5.85 -19.90 -15.16
C LEU A 101 6.12 -18.40 -15.02
N VAL A 102 5.39 -17.72 -14.13
CA VAL A 102 5.62 -16.29 -13.84
C VAL A 102 6.98 -16.08 -13.16
N SER A 103 7.41 -16.99 -12.27
CA SER A 103 8.73 -16.96 -11.62
C SER A 103 9.90 -17.33 -12.55
N MET A 104 9.65 -18.12 -13.61
CA MET A 104 10.67 -18.40 -14.65
C MET A 104 10.84 -17.22 -15.61
N ILE A 105 9.82 -16.38 -15.78
CA ILE A 105 9.91 -15.16 -16.61
C ILE A 105 10.64 -14.02 -15.87
N SER A 106 10.67 -14.02 -14.53
CA SER A 106 11.41 -13.04 -13.72
C SER A 106 12.88 -13.39 -13.47
N SER A 107 13.31 -14.64 -13.69
CA SER A 107 14.65 -15.13 -13.31
C SER A 107 15.67 -15.23 -14.45
N ILE A 108 15.33 -14.85 -15.68
CA ILE A 108 16.32 -14.70 -16.76
C ILE A 108 16.65 -13.21 -16.90
N ALA A 109 17.70 -12.80 -16.20
CA ALA A 109 18.34 -11.50 -16.36
C ALA A 109 19.50 -11.60 -17.35
N PRO A 110 19.58 -10.69 -18.34
CA PRO A 110 20.84 -10.09 -18.69
C PRO A 110 20.85 -8.69 -18.07
N SER A 111 21.81 -8.47 -17.16
CA SER A 111 22.23 -7.13 -16.80
C SER A 111 22.88 -6.52 -18.03
N ALA A 112 22.16 -5.65 -18.75
CA ALA A 112 22.70 -4.88 -19.86
C ALA A 112 22.91 -3.44 -19.41
N ARG A 113 24.08 -3.18 -18.84
CA ARG A 113 24.64 -1.84 -18.75
C ARG A 113 24.96 -1.36 -20.16
N HIS A 114 24.27 -0.32 -20.61
CA HIS A 114 24.73 0.47 -21.74
C HIS A 114 25.92 1.31 -21.29
N THR A 115 27.12 0.98 -21.77
CA THR A 115 28.18 1.95 -22.12
C THR A 115 29.22 1.26 -23.00
N SER A 116 29.71 2.02 -23.97
CA SER A 116 30.51 1.61 -25.14
C SER A 116 31.93 1.10 -24.87
N LEU A 117 32.47 0.47 -25.93
CA LEU A 117 33.88 0.32 -26.30
C LEU A 117 34.68 -0.79 -25.58
N GLN A 118 34.82 -1.94 -26.24
CA GLN A 118 36.14 -2.53 -26.48
C GLN A 118 36.15 -3.60 -27.60
N LYS A 119 37.33 -3.68 -28.21
CA LYS A 119 37.73 -4.20 -29.52
C LYS A 119 38.29 -5.64 -29.41
N GLY A 120 38.01 -6.49 -30.40
CA GLY A 120 38.66 -7.80 -30.65
C GLY A 120 38.00 -8.97 -29.90
N THR A 121 37.71 -10.14 -30.46
CA THR A 121 38.28 -10.87 -31.61
C THR A 121 37.22 -11.77 -32.26
N GLU A 122 37.30 -11.90 -33.57
CA GLU A 122 36.44 -12.71 -34.44
C GLU A 122 36.60 -14.22 -34.19
N THR A 123 35.50 -14.92 -33.91
CA THR A 123 35.17 -16.23 -34.51
C THR A 123 33.71 -16.56 -34.20
N GLY A 124 32.84 -16.52 -35.22
CA GLY A 124 31.45 -16.99 -35.12
C GLY A 124 30.46 -15.98 -35.72
N THR A 125 30.10 -16.18 -36.98
CA THR A 125 29.11 -15.42 -37.73
C THR A 125 27.74 -15.41 -37.02
N THR A 126 27.51 -14.45 -36.14
CA THR A 126 26.15 -14.08 -35.72
C THR A 126 25.51 -13.33 -36.87
N LYS A 127 24.60 -13.99 -37.59
CA LYS A 127 23.68 -13.31 -38.52
C LYS A 127 23.16 -12.07 -37.80
N LEU A 128 23.32 -10.89 -38.42
CA LEU A 128 22.57 -9.68 -38.06
C LEU A 128 21.09 -10.12 -37.99
N LYS A 129 20.57 -10.29 -36.77
CA LYS A 129 19.20 -10.74 -36.56
C LYS A 129 18.31 -9.62 -37.09
N LYS A 130 17.69 -9.87 -38.25
CA LYS A 130 16.76 -8.95 -38.90
C LYS A 130 15.74 -8.44 -37.88
N ASP A 131 15.45 -7.14 -37.93
CA ASP A 131 14.44 -6.54 -37.08
C ASP A 131 13.09 -7.24 -37.30
N PRO A 132 12.37 -7.56 -36.21
CA PRO A 132 11.08 -8.22 -36.30
C PRO A 132 10.08 -7.31 -37.02
N GLU A 133 9.26 -7.90 -37.88
CA GLU A 133 8.19 -7.19 -38.57
C GLU A 133 6.85 -7.39 -37.84
N PRO A 134 5.88 -6.45 -37.92
CA PRO A 134 4.61 -6.57 -37.22
C PRO A 134 3.86 -7.88 -37.52
N TRP A 135 3.82 -8.31 -38.79
CA TRP A 135 3.14 -9.54 -39.20
C TRP A 135 3.78 -10.80 -38.61
N GLU A 136 5.07 -10.78 -38.28
CA GLU A 136 5.75 -11.88 -37.61
C GLU A 136 5.27 -12.04 -36.16
N VAL A 137 4.97 -10.93 -35.49
CA VAL A 137 4.40 -10.92 -34.13
C VAL A 137 3.01 -11.56 -34.13
N PHE A 138 2.13 -11.18 -35.06
CA PHE A 138 0.79 -11.78 -35.15
C PHE A 138 0.85 -13.28 -35.49
N ARG A 139 1.73 -13.66 -36.43
CA ARG A 139 1.95 -15.07 -36.75
C ARG A 139 2.50 -15.86 -35.54
N ALA A 140 3.38 -15.25 -34.75
CA ALA A 140 3.89 -15.86 -33.53
C ALA A 140 2.79 -16.06 -32.49
N ILE A 141 1.84 -15.11 -32.39
CA ILE A 141 0.66 -15.26 -31.54
C ILE A 141 -0.19 -16.44 -31.99
N GLU A 142 -0.59 -16.50 -33.27
CA GLU A 142 -1.43 -17.59 -33.81
C GLU A 142 -0.79 -18.98 -33.64
N LYS A 143 0.54 -19.05 -33.70
CA LYS A 143 1.31 -20.29 -33.52
C LYS A 143 1.71 -20.58 -32.07
N LYS A 144 1.42 -19.67 -31.14
CA LYS A 144 1.91 -19.70 -29.75
C LYS A 144 3.42 -19.84 -29.63
N ASP A 145 4.16 -19.16 -30.50
CA ASP A 145 5.62 -19.11 -30.44
C ASP A 145 6.06 -18.14 -29.33
N VAL A 146 5.96 -18.60 -28.09
CA VAL A 146 6.29 -17.84 -26.89
C VAL A 146 7.76 -17.41 -26.88
N MET A 147 8.66 -18.24 -27.42
CA MET A 147 10.08 -17.94 -27.47
C MET A 147 10.37 -16.75 -28.39
N TYR A 148 9.73 -16.71 -29.57
CA TYR A 148 9.84 -15.57 -30.46
C TYR A 148 9.25 -14.29 -29.83
N LEU A 149 8.12 -14.39 -29.14
CA LEU A 149 7.53 -13.25 -28.43
C LEU A 149 8.43 -12.72 -27.31
N MET A 150 9.14 -13.60 -26.58
CA MET A 150 10.14 -13.19 -25.60
C MET A 150 11.33 -12.47 -26.25
N GLU A 151 11.77 -12.92 -27.43
CA GLU A 151 12.81 -12.23 -28.19
C GLU A 151 12.35 -10.85 -28.66
N VAL A 152 11.12 -10.74 -29.17
CA VAL A 152 10.53 -9.46 -29.59
C VAL A 152 10.36 -8.52 -28.40
N ARG A 153 9.95 -9.02 -27.22
CA ARG A 153 9.89 -8.23 -25.98
C ARG A 153 11.23 -7.54 -25.70
N ASP A 154 12.34 -8.28 -25.80
CA ASP A 154 13.65 -7.79 -25.40
C ASP A 154 14.27 -6.82 -26.42
N ARG A 155 14.03 -7.03 -27.73
CA ARG A 155 14.67 -6.22 -28.80
C ARG A 155 13.78 -5.16 -29.43
N ALA A 156 12.45 -5.35 -29.41
CA ALA A 156 11.51 -4.54 -30.17
C ALA A 156 10.14 -4.43 -29.46
N PHE A 157 10.17 -4.07 -28.17
CA PHE A 157 8.99 -4.00 -27.32
C PHE A 157 7.82 -3.19 -27.91
N HIS A 158 8.12 -2.10 -28.63
CA HIS A 158 7.13 -1.24 -29.27
C HIS A 158 6.20 -1.98 -30.25
N LEU A 159 6.64 -3.07 -30.86
CA LEU A 159 5.81 -3.89 -31.75
C LEU A 159 4.71 -4.64 -31.01
N LEU A 160 4.91 -4.93 -29.71
CA LEU A 160 3.90 -5.57 -28.86
C LEU A 160 2.78 -4.61 -28.45
N LEU A 161 3.04 -3.29 -28.52
CA LEU A 161 2.10 -2.24 -28.10
C LEU A 161 1.31 -1.65 -29.26
N ARG A 162 1.96 -1.50 -30.43
CA ARG A 162 1.42 -0.76 -31.56
C ARG A 162 0.24 -1.46 -32.22
N TYR A 163 -0.70 -0.64 -32.65
CA TYR A 163 -1.85 -1.05 -33.41
C TYR A 163 -1.46 -1.33 -34.86
N HIS A 164 -1.70 -2.55 -35.33
CA HIS A 164 -1.42 -2.94 -36.71
C HIS A 164 -2.59 -3.75 -37.26
N GLY A 165 -3.02 -3.44 -38.48
CA GLY A 165 -4.10 -4.20 -39.13
C GLY A 165 -5.44 -4.15 -38.38
N GLY A 166 -5.72 -3.08 -37.63
CA GLY A 166 -7.01 -2.94 -36.94
C GLY A 166 -7.06 -3.55 -35.53
N VAL A 167 -5.93 -4.03 -34.99
CA VAL A 167 -5.90 -4.65 -33.66
C VAL A 167 -4.51 -4.54 -33.02
N THR A 168 -4.44 -4.60 -31.69
CA THR A 168 -3.16 -4.75 -30.99
C THR A 168 -2.83 -6.23 -30.75
N PRO A 169 -1.56 -6.60 -30.59
CA PRO A 169 -1.16 -7.98 -30.33
C PRO A 169 -1.91 -8.64 -29.16
N ILE A 170 -2.08 -7.93 -28.03
CA ILE A 170 -2.83 -8.45 -26.86
C ILE A 170 -4.31 -8.69 -27.19
N VAL A 171 -4.97 -7.73 -27.86
CA VAL A 171 -6.38 -7.87 -28.23
C VAL A 171 -6.56 -9.00 -29.24
N HIS A 172 -5.62 -9.17 -30.17
CA HIS A 172 -5.67 -10.28 -31.12
C HIS A 172 -5.57 -11.63 -30.41
N ALA A 173 -4.60 -11.80 -29.51
CA ALA A 173 -4.48 -13.03 -28.70
C ALA A 173 -5.78 -13.32 -27.91
N MET A 174 -6.38 -12.28 -27.31
CA MET A 174 -7.64 -12.43 -26.57
C MET A 174 -8.84 -12.78 -27.45
N ARG A 175 -8.92 -12.22 -28.67
CA ARG A 175 -10.01 -12.50 -29.62
C ARG A 175 -10.01 -13.94 -30.14
N ILE A 176 -8.85 -14.57 -30.24
CA ILE A 176 -8.78 -16.00 -30.60
C ILE A 176 -9.42 -16.87 -29.51
N GLY A 177 -9.42 -16.40 -28.26
CA GLY A 177 -10.14 -16.98 -27.14
C GLY A 177 -9.26 -17.81 -26.21
N LYS A 178 -9.89 -18.73 -25.45
CA LYS A 178 -9.24 -19.47 -24.34
C LYS A 178 -7.98 -20.23 -24.75
N SER A 179 -7.88 -20.64 -26.02
CA SER A 179 -6.71 -21.34 -26.52
C SER A 179 -5.43 -20.50 -26.44
N HIS A 180 -5.52 -19.17 -26.51
CA HIS A 180 -4.36 -18.25 -26.54
C HIS A 180 -4.23 -17.42 -25.25
N GLN A 181 -4.89 -17.86 -24.18
CA GLN A 181 -4.85 -17.17 -22.90
C GLN A 181 -3.43 -17.12 -22.31
N ASP A 182 -2.66 -18.19 -22.48
CA ASP A 182 -1.23 -18.28 -22.14
C ASP A 182 -0.38 -17.23 -22.88
N VAL A 183 -0.61 -17.05 -24.18
CA VAL A 183 0.06 -16.03 -24.98
C VAL A 183 -0.31 -14.62 -24.51
N ALA A 184 -1.60 -14.39 -24.20
CA ALA A 184 -2.05 -13.12 -23.65
C ALA A 184 -1.37 -12.82 -22.30
N ILE A 185 -1.20 -13.83 -21.43
CA ILE A 185 -0.46 -13.71 -20.17
C ILE A 185 1.02 -13.37 -20.40
N VAL A 186 1.67 -13.97 -21.41
CA VAL A 186 3.06 -13.65 -21.75
C VAL A 186 3.21 -12.18 -22.19
N LEU A 187 2.32 -11.70 -23.05
CA LEU A 187 2.29 -10.30 -23.48
C LEU A 187 2.05 -9.35 -22.29
N LEU A 188 1.18 -9.76 -21.38
CA LEU A 188 0.91 -9.02 -20.15
C LEU A 188 2.13 -8.95 -19.23
N GLY A 189 2.83 -10.07 -19.06
CA GLY A 189 4.09 -10.14 -18.31
C GLY A 189 5.16 -9.26 -18.93
N ALA A 190 5.21 -9.16 -20.27
CA ALA A 190 6.08 -8.20 -20.96
C ALA A 190 5.72 -6.74 -20.62
N PHE A 191 4.43 -6.41 -20.58
CA PHE A 191 3.96 -5.06 -20.20
C PHE A 191 4.32 -4.71 -18.76
N SER A 192 4.01 -5.61 -17.81
CA SER A 192 4.34 -5.42 -16.39
C SER A 192 5.85 -5.30 -16.18
N ARG A 193 6.65 -6.14 -16.84
CA ARG A 193 8.11 -6.07 -16.79
C ARG A 193 8.62 -4.71 -17.24
N TYR A 194 8.14 -4.21 -18.39
CA TYR A 194 8.54 -2.90 -18.90
C TYR A 194 8.28 -1.80 -17.87
N VAL A 195 7.06 -1.74 -17.32
CA VAL A 195 6.65 -0.73 -16.33
C VAL A 195 7.50 -0.79 -15.05
N ASN A 196 7.85 -1.99 -14.59
CA ASN A 196 8.64 -2.19 -13.39
C ASN A 196 10.13 -1.83 -13.57
N HIS A 197 10.66 -1.95 -14.78
CA HIS A 197 12.06 -1.65 -15.10
C HIS A 197 12.31 -0.21 -15.58
N LEU A 198 11.28 0.63 -15.67
CA LEU A 198 11.47 2.05 -15.96
C LEU A 198 12.19 2.75 -14.80
N GLU A 199 13.31 3.39 -15.12
CA GLU A 199 14.08 4.26 -14.23
C GLU A 199 13.56 5.70 -14.31
N ASP A 200 13.94 6.54 -13.36
CA ASP A 200 13.40 7.90 -13.24
C ASP A 200 13.85 8.79 -14.43
N GLU A 201 15.04 8.53 -14.96
CA GLU A 201 15.62 9.19 -16.11
C GLU A 201 14.81 8.93 -17.39
N ASP A 202 14.24 7.74 -17.52
CA ASP A 202 13.49 7.31 -18.71
C ASP A 202 12.21 8.12 -18.91
N PHE A 203 11.64 8.69 -17.84
CA PHE A 203 10.42 9.51 -17.92
C PHE A 203 10.64 10.85 -18.61
N SER A 204 11.89 11.30 -18.72
CA SER A 204 12.22 12.49 -19.50
C SER A 204 12.07 12.25 -21.01
N LEU A 205 12.13 10.99 -21.46
CA LEU A 205 12.12 10.63 -22.87
C LEU A 205 10.69 10.68 -23.44
N PRO A 206 10.46 11.40 -24.57
CA PRO A 206 9.15 11.44 -25.22
C PRO A 206 8.61 10.06 -25.64
N ALA A 207 9.50 9.17 -26.08
CA ALA A 207 9.15 7.80 -26.48
C ALA A 207 8.57 6.98 -25.31
N THR A 208 9.10 7.16 -24.10
CA THR A 208 8.58 6.50 -22.90
C THR A 208 7.15 6.92 -22.61
N LYS A 209 6.84 8.21 -22.77
CA LYS A 209 5.47 8.74 -22.59
C LYS A 209 4.50 8.17 -23.63
N GLU A 210 4.94 8.05 -24.89
CA GLU A 210 4.17 7.38 -25.94
C GLU A 210 3.88 5.91 -25.55
N TYR A 211 4.89 5.18 -25.10
CA TYR A 211 4.74 3.78 -24.72
C TYR A 211 3.84 3.60 -23.50
N LEU A 212 3.93 4.47 -22.49
CA LEU A 212 3.02 4.47 -21.34
C LEU A 212 1.56 4.73 -21.76
N GLY A 213 1.34 5.65 -22.70
CA GLY A 213 0.03 5.88 -23.29
C GLY A 213 -0.54 4.65 -23.99
N LEU A 214 0.28 3.97 -24.81
CA LEU A 214 -0.11 2.74 -25.50
C LEU A 214 -0.34 1.58 -24.53
N LEU A 215 0.52 1.43 -23.51
CA LEU A 215 0.39 0.42 -22.46
C LEU A 215 -0.94 0.56 -21.73
N ARG A 216 -1.30 1.78 -21.34
CA ARG A 216 -2.57 2.05 -20.67
C ARG A 216 -3.76 1.61 -21.53
N ILE A 217 -3.76 1.97 -22.82
CA ILE A 217 -4.84 1.57 -23.74
C ILE A 217 -4.92 0.05 -23.85
N ASN A 218 -3.77 -0.63 -24.05
CA ASN A 218 -3.72 -2.08 -24.18
C ASN A 218 -4.17 -2.82 -22.91
N LEU A 219 -3.73 -2.36 -21.74
CA LEU A 219 -4.10 -2.92 -20.45
C LEU A 219 -5.58 -2.67 -20.13
N GLY A 220 -6.09 -1.48 -20.44
CA GLY A 220 -7.52 -1.16 -20.29
C GLY A 220 -8.39 -2.06 -21.16
N LEU A 221 -8.03 -2.24 -22.44
CA LEU A 221 -8.72 -3.17 -23.33
C LEU A 221 -8.67 -4.62 -22.84
N ALA A 222 -7.53 -5.03 -22.26
CA ALA A 222 -7.40 -6.38 -21.69
C ALA A 222 -8.32 -6.59 -20.47
N ILE A 223 -8.48 -5.56 -19.62
CA ILE A 223 -9.43 -5.57 -18.51
C ILE A 223 -10.88 -5.57 -19.04
N ASP A 224 -11.21 -4.76 -20.04
CA ASP A 224 -12.56 -4.76 -20.63
C ASP A 224 -12.95 -6.13 -21.24
N LEU A 225 -11.96 -6.86 -21.77
CA LEU A 225 -12.13 -8.20 -22.32
C LEU A 225 -12.11 -9.33 -21.26
N GLY A 226 -12.11 -9.01 -19.97
CA GLY A 226 -12.32 -9.97 -18.89
C GLY A 226 -11.05 -10.59 -18.29
N LEU A 227 -9.86 -10.02 -18.54
CA LEU A 227 -8.60 -10.58 -18.03
C LEU A 227 -8.43 -10.41 -16.51
N GLN A 228 -9.12 -9.45 -15.88
CA GLN A 228 -9.17 -9.24 -14.43
C GLN A 228 -9.65 -10.48 -13.66
N THR A 229 -10.51 -11.29 -14.25
CA THR A 229 -11.00 -12.54 -13.63
C THR A 229 -9.93 -13.63 -13.63
N SER A 230 -9.02 -13.59 -14.61
CA SER A 230 -7.99 -14.61 -14.79
C SER A 230 -6.62 -14.19 -14.23
N GLN A 231 -6.37 -12.90 -14.07
CA GLN A 231 -5.09 -12.31 -13.65
C GLN A 231 -5.34 -11.06 -12.78
N PRO A 232 -5.71 -11.22 -11.49
CA PRO A 232 -5.93 -10.09 -10.59
C PRO A 232 -4.66 -9.27 -10.34
N ASP A 233 -3.48 -9.90 -10.45
CA ASP A 233 -2.17 -9.28 -10.27
C ASP A 233 -1.83 -8.24 -11.36
N LEU A 234 -2.66 -8.15 -12.41
CA LEU A 234 -2.53 -7.13 -13.45
C LEU A 234 -2.92 -5.74 -12.98
N ILE A 235 -3.86 -5.64 -12.05
CA ILE A 235 -4.49 -4.38 -11.69
C ILE A 235 -3.49 -3.38 -11.11
N PRO A 236 -2.57 -3.76 -10.21
CA PRO A 236 -1.51 -2.86 -9.77
C PRO A 236 -0.67 -2.32 -10.94
N SER A 237 -0.29 -3.17 -11.91
CA SER A 237 0.48 -2.73 -13.09
C SER A 237 -0.32 -1.76 -13.99
N PHE A 238 -1.62 -1.98 -14.15
CA PHE A 238 -2.49 -1.06 -14.87
C PHE A 238 -2.61 0.30 -14.15
N LEU A 239 -2.87 0.29 -12.85
CA LEU A 239 -3.00 1.51 -12.05
C LEU A 239 -1.69 2.29 -11.99
N GLN A 240 -0.55 1.61 -11.88
CA GLN A 240 0.77 2.21 -11.95
C GLN A 240 1.00 2.88 -13.32
N THR A 241 0.69 2.18 -14.43
CA THR A 241 0.81 2.73 -15.79
C THR A 241 -0.10 3.95 -15.97
N LEU A 242 -1.33 3.87 -15.46
CA LEU A 242 -2.29 4.97 -15.48
C LEU A 242 -1.72 6.20 -14.75
N VAL A 243 -1.21 6.04 -13.52
CA VAL A 243 -0.61 7.15 -12.78
C VAL A 243 0.60 7.72 -13.50
N MET A 244 1.47 6.87 -14.04
CA MET A 244 2.68 7.29 -14.76
C MET A 244 2.37 8.03 -16.07
N SER A 245 1.29 7.67 -16.76
CA SER A 245 0.89 8.27 -18.04
C SER A 245 0.15 9.61 -17.87
N GLU A 246 -0.74 9.72 -16.89
CA GLU A 246 -1.66 10.87 -16.76
C GLU A 246 -1.93 11.31 -15.32
N GLY A 247 -1.56 10.50 -14.32
CA GLY A 247 -1.85 10.77 -12.92
C GLY A 247 -0.93 11.79 -12.25
N GLU A 248 0.12 12.30 -12.92
CA GLU A 248 1.07 13.25 -12.32
C GLU A 248 0.37 14.48 -11.71
N GLN A 249 -0.55 15.11 -12.46
CA GLN A 249 -1.27 16.27 -11.94
C GLN A 249 -2.18 15.90 -10.77
N TRP A 250 -2.77 14.71 -10.80
CA TRP A 250 -3.60 14.21 -9.72
C TRP A 250 -2.76 13.95 -8.46
N VAL A 251 -1.62 13.27 -8.57
CA VAL A 251 -0.70 13.03 -7.44
C VAL A 251 -0.28 14.37 -6.82
N LYS A 252 0.19 15.34 -7.62
CA LYS A 252 0.61 16.65 -7.09
C LYS A 252 -0.51 17.38 -6.35
N LYS A 253 -1.71 17.43 -6.92
CA LYS A 253 -2.87 18.08 -6.29
C LYS A 253 -3.27 17.37 -5.00
N THR A 254 -3.33 16.05 -5.02
CA THR A 254 -3.72 15.24 -3.86
C THR A 254 -2.67 15.30 -2.76
N SER A 255 -1.38 15.16 -3.06
CA SER A 255 -0.31 15.35 -2.06
C SER A 255 -0.36 16.74 -1.42
N GLY A 256 -0.64 17.79 -2.21
CA GLY A 256 -0.84 19.14 -1.68
C GLY A 256 -2.08 19.28 -0.80
N TYR A 257 -3.16 18.58 -1.11
CA TYR A 257 -4.36 18.49 -0.27
C TYR A 257 -4.08 17.75 1.04
N ILE A 258 -3.41 16.59 0.98
CA ILE A 258 -3.01 15.82 2.17
C ILE A 258 -2.04 16.63 3.05
N ALA A 259 -1.10 17.38 2.46
CA ALA A 259 -0.22 18.30 3.19
C ALA A 259 -0.98 19.40 3.96
N ARG A 260 -2.16 19.82 3.47
CA ARG A 260 -3.02 20.75 4.22
C ARG A 260 -3.70 20.04 5.39
N LEU A 261 -4.24 18.85 5.17
CA LEU A 261 -4.88 18.05 6.22
C LEU A 261 -3.90 17.66 7.34
N LEU A 262 -2.66 17.30 7.01
CA LEU A 262 -1.62 16.98 8.00
C LEU A 262 -1.30 18.15 8.95
N ARG A 263 -1.52 19.39 8.51
CA ARG A 263 -1.33 20.59 9.34
C ARG A 263 -2.52 20.89 10.26
N ASP A 264 -3.71 20.43 9.87
CA ASP A 264 -4.93 20.61 10.66
C ASP A 264 -5.00 19.53 11.76
N LYS A 265 -5.33 19.93 12.99
CA LYS A 265 -5.35 19.05 14.16
C LYS A 265 -6.62 18.20 14.27
N GLY A 266 -7.71 18.59 13.58
CA GLY A 266 -8.97 17.84 13.57
C GLY A 266 -9.27 17.10 12.27
N ALA A 267 -8.36 17.18 11.29
CA ALA A 267 -8.52 16.53 10.01
C ALA A 267 -8.17 15.04 10.08
N LYS A 268 -8.65 14.30 9.08
CA LYS A 268 -8.38 12.87 8.88
C LYS A 268 -7.56 12.64 7.61
N PRO A 269 -6.26 12.96 7.61
CA PRO A 269 -5.40 12.83 6.43
C PRO A 269 -5.30 11.40 5.88
N VAL A 270 -5.40 10.36 6.73
CA VAL A 270 -5.27 8.96 6.27
C VAL A 270 -6.54 8.50 5.56
N GLU A 271 -7.71 8.71 6.17
CA GLU A 271 -9.01 8.44 5.55
C GLU A 271 -9.17 9.21 4.22
N ALA A 272 -8.73 10.47 4.18
CA ALA A 272 -8.77 11.27 2.97
C ALA A 272 -7.83 10.74 1.86
N ALA A 273 -6.62 10.31 2.23
CA ALA A 273 -5.69 9.72 1.27
C ALA A 273 -6.22 8.41 0.69
N GLU A 274 -6.73 7.52 1.55
CA GLU A 274 -7.34 6.26 1.13
C GLU A 274 -8.53 6.49 0.19
N THR A 275 -9.44 7.39 0.58
CA THR A 275 -10.64 7.73 -0.21
C THR A 275 -10.25 8.29 -1.58
N ALA A 276 -9.28 9.21 -1.62
CA ALA A 276 -8.82 9.82 -2.87
C ALA A 276 -8.26 8.77 -3.84
N VAL A 277 -7.41 7.86 -3.36
CA VAL A 277 -6.84 6.78 -4.18
C VAL A 277 -7.94 5.82 -4.63
N ARG A 278 -8.85 5.43 -3.73
CA ARG A 278 -9.95 4.53 -4.03
C ARG A 278 -10.84 5.10 -5.12
N THR A 279 -11.28 6.36 -5.00
CA THR A 279 -12.08 7.05 -6.02
C THR A 279 -11.34 7.15 -7.35
N PHE A 280 -10.04 7.44 -7.33
CA PHE A 280 -9.23 7.49 -8.54
C PHE A 280 -9.17 6.12 -9.26
N ALA A 281 -8.93 5.05 -8.50
CA ALA A 281 -8.82 3.70 -9.04
C ALA A 281 -10.16 3.16 -9.55
N THR A 282 -11.26 3.35 -8.80
CA THR A 282 -12.58 2.83 -9.17
C THR A 282 -13.18 3.54 -10.38
N ALA A 283 -12.92 4.84 -10.54
CA ALA A 283 -13.35 5.60 -11.72
C ALA A 283 -12.82 5.03 -13.03
N GLN A 284 -11.65 4.38 -12.98
CA GLN A 284 -10.95 3.87 -14.15
C GLN A 284 -11.20 2.39 -14.39
N LEU A 285 -11.64 1.66 -13.37
CA LEU A 285 -11.80 0.22 -13.43
C LEU A 285 -13.23 -0.26 -13.72
N LYS A 286 -14.22 0.64 -13.80
CA LYS A 286 -15.66 0.51 -14.20
C LYS A 286 -16.50 -0.69 -13.68
N HIS A 287 -15.93 -1.86 -13.43
CA HIS A 287 -16.53 -3.10 -12.92
C HIS A 287 -15.60 -3.96 -12.03
N ALA A 288 -14.37 -3.52 -11.71
CA ALA A 288 -13.41 -4.32 -10.91
C ALA A 288 -13.56 -4.13 -9.39
N GLU A 289 -14.80 -4.11 -8.89
CA GLU A 289 -15.14 -3.56 -7.56
C GLU A 289 -14.60 -4.36 -6.35
N MET A 290 -14.09 -5.58 -6.50
CA MET A 290 -13.60 -6.36 -5.36
C MET A 290 -12.43 -7.25 -5.73
N ILE A 291 -11.25 -6.65 -5.88
CA ILE A 291 -10.01 -7.42 -6.09
C ILE A 291 -9.08 -7.14 -4.92
N ILE A 292 -8.64 -8.18 -4.22
CA ILE A 292 -7.74 -8.06 -3.06
C ILE A 292 -6.47 -7.26 -3.43
N ALA A 293 -5.94 -7.48 -4.64
CA ALA A 293 -4.79 -6.74 -5.18
C ALA A 293 -5.03 -5.22 -5.33
N LEU A 294 -6.29 -4.79 -5.50
CA LEU A 294 -6.65 -3.37 -5.52
C LEU A 294 -6.49 -2.74 -4.12
N GLU A 295 -6.87 -3.46 -3.07
CA GLU A 295 -6.78 -2.96 -1.69
C GLU A 295 -5.33 -2.79 -1.24
N ASP A 296 -4.45 -3.73 -1.60
CA ASP A 296 -3.02 -3.61 -1.29
C ASP A 296 -2.37 -2.45 -2.04
N TYR A 297 -2.76 -2.22 -3.30
CA TYR A 297 -2.35 -1.05 -4.07
C TYR A 297 -2.84 0.26 -3.43
N ILE A 298 -4.13 0.31 -3.04
CA ILE A 298 -4.72 1.49 -2.40
C ILE A 298 -3.95 1.82 -1.12
N ALA A 299 -3.65 0.81 -0.30
CA ALA A 299 -2.93 1.02 0.94
C ALA A 299 -1.51 1.57 0.70
N ASN A 300 -0.75 1.00 -0.25
CA ASN A 300 0.58 1.51 -0.60
C ASN A 300 0.52 2.97 -1.10
N ALA A 301 -0.35 3.22 -2.08
CA ALA A 301 -0.54 4.54 -2.67
C ALA A 301 -0.99 5.59 -1.64
N ALA A 302 -1.84 5.23 -0.69
CA ALA A 302 -2.25 6.12 0.40
C ALA A 302 -1.08 6.44 1.34
N THR A 303 -0.26 5.44 1.71
CA THR A 303 0.95 5.70 2.50
C THR A 303 1.95 6.59 1.77
N ASP A 304 2.07 6.47 0.46
CA ASP A 304 2.89 7.34 -0.37
C ASP A 304 2.39 8.78 -0.37
N LEU A 305 1.07 9.00 -0.49
CA LEU A 305 0.48 10.34 -0.40
C LEU A 305 0.77 11.00 0.95
N LEU A 306 0.76 10.23 2.05
CA LEU A 306 1.09 10.75 3.38
C LEU A 306 2.57 11.16 3.48
N MET A 307 3.50 10.34 2.98
CA MET A 307 4.93 10.67 2.95
C MET A 307 5.22 11.89 2.06
N MET A 308 4.65 11.92 0.85
CA MET A 308 4.77 13.06 -0.07
C MET A 308 4.16 14.33 0.54
N GLY A 309 2.98 14.22 1.16
CA GLY A 309 2.31 15.34 1.81
C GLY A 309 3.09 15.89 3.01
N ALA A 310 3.63 15.00 3.86
CA ALA A 310 4.46 15.40 4.99
C ALA A 310 5.76 16.08 4.52
N TRP A 311 6.40 15.56 3.47
CA TRP A 311 7.59 16.21 2.89
C TRP A 311 7.28 17.59 2.31
N LEU A 312 6.14 17.76 1.64
CA LEU A 312 5.68 19.08 1.16
C LEU A 312 5.53 20.07 2.32
N CYS A 313 5.07 19.64 3.50
CA CYS A 313 5.03 20.51 4.69
C CYS A 313 6.42 20.96 5.15
N ALA A 314 7.46 20.15 4.96
CA ALA A 314 8.83 20.54 5.31
C ALA A 314 9.44 21.52 4.30
N LEU A 315 9.10 21.38 3.02
CA LEU A 315 9.57 22.29 1.96
C LEU A 315 9.09 23.74 2.13
N ASP A 316 8.05 23.98 2.93
CA ASP A 316 7.65 25.33 3.33
C ASP A 316 8.75 26.06 4.16
N LYS A 317 9.70 25.32 4.75
CA LYS A 317 10.75 25.84 5.65
C LYS A 317 12.17 25.40 5.30
N ILE A 318 12.32 24.36 4.50
CA ILE A 318 13.61 23.77 4.12
C ILE A 318 13.76 23.90 2.61
N ASP A 319 14.96 24.30 2.17
CA ASP A 319 15.28 24.28 0.74
C ASP A 319 15.44 22.84 0.25
N GLY A 320 14.73 22.49 -0.82
CA GLY A 320 14.67 21.13 -1.32
C GLY A 320 13.68 20.95 -2.47
N GLN A 321 13.65 19.74 -3.02
CA GLN A 321 12.75 19.38 -4.11
C GLN A 321 11.63 18.45 -3.63
N PRO A 322 10.44 18.52 -4.22
CA PRO A 322 9.37 17.56 -3.93
C PRO A 322 9.76 16.16 -4.38
N ILE A 323 9.23 15.14 -3.70
CA ILE A 323 9.37 13.75 -4.14
C ILE A 323 8.74 13.60 -5.51
N SER A 324 9.45 12.96 -6.44
CA SER A 324 8.98 12.73 -7.80
C SER A 324 7.69 11.90 -7.79
N SER A 325 6.68 12.36 -8.54
CA SER A 325 5.43 11.61 -8.73
C SER A 325 5.63 10.29 -9.48
N TYR A 326 6.77 10.10 -10.14
CA TYR A 326 7.09 8.83 -10.83
C TYR A 326 7.45 7.68 -9.89
N LEU A 327 7.74 7.98 -8.63
CA LEU A 327 7.96 6.98 -7.58
C LEU A 327 6.66 6.48 -6.95
N PHE A 328 5.55 7.21 -7.17
CA PHE A 328 4.27 6.98 -6.51
C PHE A 328 3.69 5.59 -6.76
N ALA A 329 3.25 4.94 -5.67
CA ALA A 329 2.62 3.62 -5.65
C ALA A 329 3.51 2.52 -6.26
N ARG A 330 4.84 2.67 -6.17
CA ARG A 330 5.83 1.70 -6.67
C ARG A 330 6.59 1.11 -5.49
N ASP A 331 6.10 -0.02 -4.99
CA ASP A 331 6.71 -0.78 -3.88
C ASP A 331 7.11 0.14 -2.72
N ASP A 332 8.41 0.19 -2.36
CA ASP A 332 8.97 0.99 -1.27
C ASP A 332 9.76 2.22 -1.76
N ARG A 333 9.64 2.61 -3.04
CA ARG A 333 10.49 3.65 -3.64
C ARG A 333 10.27 5.03 -3.03
N VAL A 334 9.01 5.42 -2.76
CA VAL A 334 8.71 6.70 -2.09
C VAL A 334 9.29 6.70 -0.69
N TYR A 335 9.18 5.60 0.05
CA TYR A 335 9.78 5.48 1.38
C TYR A 335 11.30 5.63 1.35
N LYS A 336 11.99 4.94 0.44
CA LYS A 336 13.46 5.07 0.28
C LYS A 336 13.88 6.51 -0.02
N MET A 337 13.20 7.17 -0.95
CA MET A 337 13.45 8.57 -1.27
C MET A 337 13.16 9.49 -0.07
N PHE A 338 12.05 9.26 0.63
CA PHE A 338 11.68 10.01 1.82
C PHE A 338 12.73 9.86 2.94
N ASP A 339 13.19 8.64 3.23
CA ASP A 339 14.22 8.38 4.23
C ASP A 339 15.57 9.04 3.86
N GLU A 340 15.96 8.96 2.59
CA GLU A 340 17.16 9.63 2.09
C GLU A 340 17.08 11.15 2.24
N LEU A 341 15.93 11.76 1.93
CA LEU A 341 15.69 13.19 2.08
C LEU A 341 15.72 13.61 3.56
N LEU A 342 15.12 12.83 4.46
CA LEU A 342 15.20 13.07 5.90
C LEU A 342 16.64 12.98 6.42
N PHE A 343 17.42 12.02 5.93
CA PHE A 343 18.82 11.85 6.30
C PHE A 343 19.67 13.04 5.83
N LYS A 344 19.53 13.45 4.56
CA LYS A 344 20.24 14.60 3.98
C LYS A 344 19.90 15.90 4.72
N SER A 345 18.63 16.11 5.04
CA SER A 345 18.13 17.33 5.67
C SER A 345 18.04 17.25 7.20
N ARG A 346 18.71 16.29 7.85
CA ARG A 346 18.56 16.00 9.29
C ARG A 346 18.71 17.22 10.22
N TYR A 347 19.60 18.15 9.88
CA TYR A 347 19.83 19.36 10.69
C TYR A 347 18.69 20.37 10.51
N ALA A 348 18.23 20.57 9.28
CA ALA A 348 17.11 21.45 8.97
C ALA A 348 15.79 20.89 9.53
N VAL A 349 15.60 19.57 9.48
CA VAL A 349 14.43 18.87 10.04
C VAL A 349 14.29 19.11 11.55
N ARG A 350 15.40 19.22 12.30
CA ARG A 350 15.39 19.54 13.74
C ARG A 350 14.83 20.93 14.06
N SER A 351 14.80 21.83 13.09
CA SER A 351 14.22 23.18 13.24
C SER A 351 12.72 23.26 12.91
N LEU A 352 12.14 22.17 12.38
CA LEU A 352 10.71 22.08 12.07
C LEU A 352 9.84 22.04 13.33
N GLY A 353 8.53 22.24 13.16
CA GLY A 353 7.58 22.16 14.26
C GLY A 353 7.49 20.75 14.84
N ARG A 354 7.24 20.65 16.15
CA ARG A 354 7.15 19.36 16.88
C ARG A 354 6.17 18.37 16.25
N ARG A 355 5.01 18.84 15.77
CA ARG A 355 4.02 18.01 15.08
C ARG A 355 4.60 17.35 13.83
N LEU A 356 5.28 18.10 12.96
CA LEU A 356 5.85 17.58 11.73
C LEU A 356 7.01 16.61 12.00
N GLN A 357 7.83 16.89 13.02
CA GLN A 357 8.87 15.96 13.47
C GLN A 357 8.29 14.65 14.00
N TRP A 358 7.19 14.72 14.76
CA TRP A 358 6.46 13.53 15.18
C TRP A 358 5.89 12.76 13.98
N GLN A 359 5.25 13.43 13.02
CA GLN A 359 4.75 12.80 11.79
C GLN A 359 5.86 12.07 11.03
N PHE A 360 7.04 12.68 10.89
CA PHE A 360 8.20 12.04 10.26
C PHE A 360 8.68 10.80 11.01
N ARG A 361 8.73 10.85 12.34
CA ARG A 361 9.10 9.68 13.15
C ARG A 361 8.09 8.54 13.01
N VAL A 362 6.80 8.84 13.08
CA VAL A 362 5.73 7.86 12.91
C VAL A 362 5.78 7.25 11.52
N LEU A 363 5.83 8.06 10.46
CA LEU A 363 5.92 7.59 9.08
C LEU A 363 7.15 6.71 8.88
N ARG A 364 8.33 7.13 9.37
CA ARG A 364 9.55 6.33 9.27
C ARG A 364 9.40 4.99 9.97
N HIS A 365 8.96 5.00 11.24
CA HIS A 365 8.84 3.80 12.05
C HIS A 365 7.84 2.78 11.47
N VAL A 366 6.70 3.26 10.96
CA VAL A 366 5.66 2.38 10.41
C VAL A 366 6.05 1.83 9.05
N MET A 367 6.72 2.64 8.23
CA MET A 367 7.13 2.23 6.89
C MET A 367 8.39 1.35 6.91
N GLU A 368 9.22 1.46 7.95
CA GLU A 368 10.40 0.64 8.14
C GLU A 368 10.08 -0.86 8.33
N GLY A 369 10.75 -1.69 7.54
CA GLY A 369 10.65 -3.15 7.62
C GLY A 369 9.45 -3.77 6.86
N GLN A 370 9.50 -5.10 6.75
CA GLN A 370 8.52 -5.93 6.03
C GLN A 370 7.52 -6.66 6.95
N LYS A 371 7.51 -6.35 8.25
CA LYS A 371 6.71 -7.11 9.23
C LYS A 371 5.21 -6.87 9.12
N LEU A 372 4.80 -5.71 8.60
CA LEU A 372 3.40 -5.33 8.41
C LEU A 372 3.08 -5.23 6.91
N SER A 373 1.92 -5.75 6.52
CA SER A 373 1.35 -5.47 5.20
C SER A 373 1.01 -3.99 5.07
N PHE A 374 0.93 -3.47 3.83
CA PHE A 374 0.56 -2.07 3.61
C PHE A 374 -0.79 -1.70 4.24
N ARG A 375 -1.76 -2.62 4.23
CA ARG A 375 -3.04 -2.43 4.94
C ARG A 375 -2.83 -2.25 6.44
N GLY A 376 -2.01 -3.10 7.06
CA GLY A 376 -1.66 -2.97 8.48
C GLY A 376 -0.91 -1.67 8.80
N LYS A 377 0.01 -1.25 7.91
CA LYS A 377 0.70 0.04 8.01
C LYS A 377 -0.29 1.21 7.95
N LEU A 378 -1.22 1.17 7.01
CA LEU A 378 -2.23 2.21 6.85
C LEU A 378 -3.17 2.30 8.06
N THR A 379 -3.63 1.16 8.59
CA THR A 379 -4.46 1.12 9.81
C THR A 379 -3.71 1.74 10.99
N PHE A 380 -2.43 1.40 11.17
CA PHE A 380 -1.62 2.00 12.23
C PHE A 380 -1.48 3.52 12.04
N LEU A 381 -1.26 3.99 10.81
CA LEU A 381 -1.20 5.42 10.54
C LEU A 381 -2.54 6.12 10.79
N ALA A 382 -3.67 5.48 10.50
CA ALA A 382 -4.99 6.02 10.81
C ALA A 382 -5.18 6.17 12.33
N ASP A 383 -4.75 5.18 13.12
CA ASP A 383 -4.81 5.24 14.58
C ASP A 383 -3.97 6.40 15.15
N GLU A 384 -2.81 6.69 14.56
CA GLU A 384 -1.93 7.78 15.00
C GLU A 384 -2.36 9.16 14.46
N PHE A 385 -2.73 9.27 13.19
CA PHE A 385 -2.95 10.56 12.51
C PHE A 385 -4.41 11.01 12.49
N ASP A 386 -5.37 10.08 12.44
CA ASP A 386 -6.80 10.41 12.35
C ASP A 386 -7.53 10.23 13.69
N CYS A 387 -7.13 9.23 14.49
CA CYS A 387 -7.75 8.89 15.78
C CYS A 387 -6.88 9.25 16.99
N GLY A 388 -5.62 9.63 16.78
CA GLY A 388 -4.67 9.90 17.84
C GLY A 388 -5.15 11.06 18.70
N PRO A 389 -5.09 10.97 20.06
CA PRO A 389 -5.18 12.17 20.90
C PRO A 389 -4.06 13.12 20.45
N ASP A 390 -4.18 14.43 20.74
CA ASP A 390 -3.09 15.42 20.61
C ASP A 390 -1.86 15.02 21.48
N ARG A 391 -1.20 13.92 21.13
CA ARG A 391 -0.03 13.36 21.79
C ARG A 391 1.18 14.06 21.20
N GLU A 392 1.27 15.36 21.43
CA GLU A 392 2.57 16.06 21.46
C GLU A 392 3.43 15.58 22.66
N ILE A 393 2.96 14.59 23.42
CA ILE A 393 3.51 14.11 24.68
C ILE A 393 4.72 13.20 24.42
N ASN A 394 5.91 13.74 24.70
CA ASN A 394 7.15 13.06 25.09
C ASN A 394 7.43 11.69 24.45
N TYR A 395 7.85 11.71 23.18
CA TYR A 395 8.59 10.60 22.54
C TYR A 395 10.12 10.86 22.58
N ASP A 396 10.66 11.34 23.70
CA ASP A 396 12.12 11.51 23.89
C ASP A 396 12.80 10.22 24.39
N GLY A 397 12.05 9.15 24.66
CA GLY A 397 12.60 7.90 25.21
C GLY A 397 13.23 6.92 24.21
N TYR A 398 13.26 7.22 22.90
CA TYR A 398 13.78 6.27 21.88
C TYR A 398 14.98 6.80 21.08
N ALA A 399 15.55 7.95 21.45
CA ALA A 399 16.73 8.50 20.80
C ALA A 399 18.03 8.08 21.51
N SER A 400 18.34 6.79 21.54
CA SER A 400 19.69 6.24 21.80
C SER A 400 19.72 4.74 21.50
N SER A 401 19.86 4.37 20.23
CA SER A 401 20.45 3.09 19.77
C SER A 401 20.84 3.25 18.30
#